data_AF-A0A0L0GZX0-F1
#
_entry.id   AF-A0A0L0GZX0-F1
#
_cell.length_a   1.000
_cell.length_b   1.000
_cell.length_c   1.000
_cell.angle_alpha   90.00
_cell.angle_beta   90.00
_cell.angle_gamma   90.00
#
_symmetry.space_group_name_H-M   'P 1'
#
loop_
_entity.id
_entity.type
_entity.pdbx_description
1 polymer ?
#
loop_
_entity_poly.entity_id
_entity_poly.type
_entity_poly.pdbx_seq_one_letter_code
_entity_poly.pdbx_strand_id
1 'polypeptide(L)' 'MVDISNITSFAKSVVECATAEALRTLIGAGTSNLAIGATSTTAKAGDYQPTVADISDATAFGRQLMQCADADAVKALLGI' A
#
# COMPACT_ATOMS: atom_id res chain seq x y z
N MET A 1 42.52 0.94 11.33
CA MET A 1 41.32 1.65 11.79
C MET A 1 40.92 2.59 10.67
N VAL A 2 39.70 2.49 10.16
CA VAL A 2 39.22 3.40 9.10
C VAL A 2 39.01 4.78 9.73
N ASP A 3 39.53 5.84 9.11
CA ASP A 3 39.27 7.20 9.54
C ASP A 3 37.82 7.58 9.21
N ILE A 4 37.07 7.95 10.25
CA ILE A 4 35.66 8.38 10.18
C ILE A 4 35.49 9.87 10.49
N SER A 5 36.58 10.62 10.63
CA SER A 5 36.55 12.03 11.05
C SER A 5 35.86 12.94 10.04
N ASN A 6 35.93 12.60 8.75
CA ASN A 6 35.41 13.40 7.64
C ASN A 6 34.09 12.87 7.05
N ILE A 7 33.33 12.08 7.82
CA ILE A 7 32.00 11.64 7.42
C ILE A 7 30.95 12.75 7.64
N THR A 8 29.83 12.63 6.93
CA THR A 8 28.71 13.57 7.04
C THR A 8 28.09 13.57 8.43
N SER A 9 27.39 14.66 8.79
CA SER A 9 26.64 14.75 10.04
C SER A 9 25.62 13.63 10.18
N PHE A 10 24.94 13.25 9.10
CA PHE A 10 24.02 12.12 9.08
C PHE A 10 24.71 10.80 9.45
N ALA A 11 25.89 10.52 8.90
CA ALA A 11 26.63 9.31 9.21
C ALA A 11 27.09 9.27 10.68
N LYS A 12 27.43 10.42 11.28
CA LYS A 12 27.72 10.51 12.72
C LYS A 12 26.49 10.12 13.55
N SER A 13 25.32 10.69 13.23
CA SER A 13 24.07 10.35 13.91
C SER A 13 23.70 8.86 13.79
N VAL A 14 24.03 8.22 12.67
CA VAL A 14 23.84 6.76 12.48
C VAL A 14 24.70 5.94 13.43
N VAL A 15 25.97 6.32 13.62
CA VAL A 15 26.93 5.60 14.48
C VAL A 15 26.63 5.84 15.97
N GLU A 16 26.03 6.98 16.32
CA GLU A 16 25.62 7.32 17.69
C GLU A 16 24.35 6.60 18.16
N CYS A 17 23.58 5.97 17.25
CA CYS A 17 22.35 5.27 17.63
C CYS A 17 22.63 4.05 18.51
N ALA A 18 22.16 4.09 19.76
CA ALA A 18 22.36 3.00 20.73
C ALA A 18 21.55 1.73 20.42
N THR A 19 20.47 1.83 19.61
CA THR A 19 19.58 0.70 19.30
C THR A 19 19.19 0.69 17.83
N ALA A 20 18.82 -0.49 17.32
CA ALA A 20 18.31 -0.64 15.96
C ALA A 20 16.98 0.13 15.73
N GLU A 21 16.20 0.36 16.79
CA GLU A 21 14.98 1.17 16.72
C GLU A 21 15.30 2.66 16.54
N ALA A 22 16.25 3.20 17.30
CA ALA A 22 16.69 4.58 17.16
C ALA A 22 17.24 4.83 15.74
N LEU A 23 18.02 3.89 15.21
CA LEU A 23 18.53 3.97 13.85
C LEU A 23 17.41 3.97 12.80
N ARG A 24 16.41 3.09 12.94
CA ARG A 24 15.23 3.04 12.06
C ARG A 24 14.48 4.36 12.04
N THR A 25 14.21 4.92 13.22
CA THR A 25 13.58 6.24 13.36
C THR A 25 14.41 7.34 12.70
N LEU A 26 15.73 7.35 12.92
CA LEU A 26 16.64 8.36 12.36
C LEU A 26 16.60 8.38 10.82
N ILE A 27 16.58 7.21 10.18
CA ILE A 27 16.57 7.11 8.71
C ILE A 27 15.16 7.14 8.11
N GLY A 28 14.12 7.32 8.94
CA GLY A 28 12.72 7.25 8.51
C GLY A 28 12.31 5.87 8.02
N ALA A 29 13.12 4.83 8.27
CA ALA A 29 12.73 3.46 8.01
C ALA A 29 11.78 3.05 9.13
N GLY A 30 10.49 2.93 8.81
CA GLY A 30 9.54 2.32 9.74
C GLY A 30 10.02 0.92 10.16
N THR A 31 9.49 0.40 11.27
CA THR A 31 9.49 -1.05 11.48
C THR A 31 8.54 -1.62 10.45
N SER A 32 9.02 -2.08 9.29
CA SER A 32 8.15 -2.69 8.28
C SER A 32 7.62 -4.03 8.78
N ASN A 33 6.71 -3.99 9.76
CA ASN A 33 5.87 -5.09 10.22
C ASN A 33 4.65 -5.19 9.29
N LEU A 34 4.85 -4.97 8.00
CA LEU A 34 3.78 -4.94 7.02
C LEU A 34 3.27 -6.37 6.84
N ALA A 35 2.21 -6.70 7.56
CA ALA A 35 1.49 -7.94 7.34
C ALA A 35 0.68 -7.79 6.05
N ILE A 36 0.98 -8.63 5.06
CA ILE A 36 0.20 -8.74 3.82
C ILE A 36 -0.98 -9.67 4.09
N GLY A 37 -2.19 -9.24 3.76
CA GLY A 37 -3.40 -10.03 4.02
C GLY A 37 -4.68 -9.42 3.45
N ALA A 38 -5.78 -10.16 3.59
CA ALA A 38 -7.09 -9.78 3.08
C ALA A 38 -7.96 -9.02 4.11
N THR A 39 -7.49 -8.83 5.34
CA THR A 39 -8.25 -8.13 6.38
C THR A 39 -8.08 -6.62 6.28
N SER A 40 -9.00 -5.86 6.87
CA SER A 40 -8.98 -4.39 6.89
C SER A 40 -7.79 -3.79 7.66
N THR A 41 -7.11 -4.60 8.48
CA THR A 41 -5.97 -4.17 9.30
C THR A 41 -4.62 -4.54 8.69
N THR A 42 -4.61 -5.34 7.62
CA THR A 42 -3.41 -5.74 6.90
C THR A 42 -3.31 -4.99 5.58
N ALA A 43 -2.09 -4.78 5.09
CA ALA A 43 -1.90 -4.22 3.77
C ALA A 43 -2.33 -5.24 2.71
N LYS A 44 -2.97 -4.75 1.66
CA LYS A 44 -3.29 -5.55 0.48
C LYS A 44 -2.00 -5.81 -0.32
N ALA A 45 -1.96 -6.93 -1.04
CA ALA A 45 -0.83 -7.26 -1.90
C ALA A 45 -0.60 -6.19 -2.98
N GLY A 46 0.63 -6.08 -3.49
CA GLY A 46 0.98 -5.04 -4.49
C GLY A 46 0.27 -5.21 -5.84
N ASP A 47 -0.18 -6.43 -6.14
CA ASP A 47 -0.98 -6.83 -7.30
C ASP A 47 -2.48 -6.94 -6.99
N TYR A 48 -2.92 -6.39 -5.86
CA TYR A 48 -4.33 -6.44 -5.48
C TYR A 48 -5.22 -5.74 -6.50
N GLN A 49 -6.16 -6.50 -7.06
CA GLN A 49 -7.21 -6.00 -7.92
C GLN A 49 -8.56 -6.11 -7.18
N PRO A 50 -9.21 -4.99 -6.80
CA PRO A 50 -10.50 -5.04 -6.13
C PRO A 50 -11.56 -5.63 -7.04
N THR A 51 -12.45 -6.43 -6.46
CA THR A 51 -13.69 -6.83 -7.12
C THR A 51 -14.67 -5.66 -7.13
N VAL A 52 -15.68 -5.71 -8.00
CA VAL A 52 -16.76 -4.70 -8.01
C VAL A 52 -17.49 -4.64 -6.65
N ALA A 53 -17.49 -5.73 -5.89
CA ALA A 53 -18.08 -5.76 -4.54
C ALA A 53 -17.29 -4.92 -3.52
N ASP A 54 -16.00 -4.69 -3.75
CA ASP A 54 -15.14 -3.89 -2.88
C ASP A 54 -15.32 -2.37 -3.09
N ILE A 55 -16.08 -1.95 -4.11
CA ILE A 55 -16.35 -0.56 -4.43
C ILE A 55 -17.61 -0.10 -3.66
N SER A 56 -17.40 0.28 -2.39
CA SER A 56 -18.48 0.60 -1.45
C SER A 56 -19.21 1.92 -1.73
N ASP A 57 -18.54 2.84 -2.41
CA ASP A 57 -19.07 4.17 -2.78
C ASP A 57 -19.78 4.18 -4.14
N ALA A 58 -19.72 3.10 -4.91
CA ALA A 58 -20.51 2.93 -6.11
C ALA A 58 -22.00 2.72 -5.80
N THR A 59 -22.86 3.21 -6.68
CA THR A 59 -24.30 2.88 -6.62
C THR A 59 -24.53 1.42 -7.02
N ALA A 60 -25.68 0.86 -6.62
CA ALA A 60 -26.07 -0.49 -7.04
C ALA A 60 -26.10 -0.63 -8.57
N PHE A 61 -26.63 0.38 -9.27
CA PHE A 61 -26.67 0.42 -10.72
C PHE A 61 -25.27 0.49 -11.35
N GLY A 62 -24.37 1.32 -10.80
CA GLY A 62 -22.99 1.39 -11.26
C GLY A 62 -22.24 0.06 -11.13
N ARG A 63 -22.47 -0.67 -10.03
CA ARG A 63 -21.92 -2.03 -9.86
C ARG A 63 -22.50 -3.03 -10.86
N GLN A 64 -23.79 -2.96 -11.17
CA GLN A 64 -24.40 -3.82 -12.19
C GLN A 64 -23.79 -3.59 -13.58
N LEU A 65 -23.57 -2.31 -13.96
CA LEU A 65 -22.93 -1.97 -15.23
C LEU A 65 -21.50 -2.53 -15.33
N MET A 66 -20.70 -2.41 -14.26
CA MET A 66 -19.33 -2.93 -14.24
C MET A 66 -19.26 -4.48 -14.25
N GLN A 67 -20.36 -5.15 -13.88
CA GLN A 67 -20.46 -6.61 -13.87
C GLN A 67 -21.00 -7.19 -15.20
N CYS A 68 -21.45 -6.35 -16.14
CA CYS A 68 -21.89 -6.81 -17.45
C CYS A 68 -20.73 -7.52 -18.19
N ALA A 69 -21.00 -8.72 -18.71
CA ALA A 69 -19.99 -9.54 -19.36
C ALA A 69 -19.55 -9.00 -20.73
N ASP A 70 -20.45 -8.26 -21.41
CA ASP A 70 -20.25 -7.76 -22.76
C ASP A 70 -21.16 -6.55 -23.06
N ALA A 71 -21.01 -6.00 -24.27
CA ALA A 71 -21.76 -4.84 -24.72
C ALA A 71 -23.28 -5.11 -24.84
N ASP A 72 -23.70 -6.33 -25.11
CA ASP A 72 -25.13 -6.67 -25.24
C ASP A 72 -25.79 -6.78 -23.87
N ALA A 73 -25.07 -7.27 -22.85
CA ALA A 73 -25.50 -7.22 -21.46
C ALA A 73 -25.65 -5.77 -20.95
N VAL A 74 -24.75 -4.86 -21.36
CA VAL A 74 -24.87 -3.43 -21.04
C VAL A 74 -26.11 -2.82 -21.71
N LYS A 75 -26.32 -3.09 -23.00
CA LYS A 75 -27.50 -2.63 -23.75
C LYS A 75 -28.80 -3.12 -23.13
N ALA A 76 -28.88 -4.41 -22.77
CA ALA A 76 -30.02 -4.99 -22.09
C ALA A 76 -30.30 -4.32 -20.73
N LEU A 77 -29.24 -4.01 -19.96
CA LEU A 77 -29.37 -3.29 -18.67
C LEU A 77 -29.83 -1.84 -18.86
N LEU A 78 -29.39 -1.17 -19.94
CA LEU A 78 -29.77 0.20 -20.28
C LEU A 78 -31.10 0.30 -21.04
N GLY A 79 -31.62 -0.82 -21.56
CA GLY A 79 -32.85 -0.87 -22.35
C GLY A 79 -32.72 -0.26 -23.75
N ILE A 80 -31.53 -0.29 -24.36
CA ILE A 80 -31.22 0.30 -25.67
C ILE A 80 -30.74 -0.73 -26.69
#